data_AF-A0A948N411-F1
#
_entry.id   AF-A0A948N411-F1
#
_cell.length_a   1.000
_cell.length_b   1.000
_cell.length_c   1.000
_cell.angle_alpha   90.00
_cell.angle_beta   90.00
_cell.angle_gamma   90.00
#
_symmetry.space_group_name_H-M   'P 1'
#
loop_
_entity.id
_entity.type
_entity.pdbx_description
1 polymer ?
#
loop_
_entity_poly.entity_id
_entity_poly.type
_entity_poly.pdbx_seq_one_letter_code
_entity_poly.pdbx_strand_id
1 'polypeptide(L)'
;MGAGFLEAVYQECLAIEFSRRSISFEAGKTLKLSYEGQLLRQSYVADFVCYGGIVVELKAVRTLAPEHRAQVINYLRATEMSLGRLINFGATPKVEIERFALSPSASSALSAV
;
A
#
# COMPACT_ATOMS: atom_id res chain seq x y z
N MET A 1 -4.39 -18.97 -6.65
CA MET A 1 -5.80 -18.52 -6.54
C MET A 1 -6.17 -17.77 -7.80
N GLY A 2 -7.39 -17.91 -8.29
CA GLY A 2 -7.90 -17.13 -9.43
C GLY A 2 -8.44 -15.76 -9.00
N ALA A 3 -8.79 -14.92 -9.97
CA ALA A 3 -9.54 -13.67 -9.74
C ALA A 3 -10.98 -13.97 -9.28
N GLY A 4 -11.60 -13.04 -8.53
CA GLY A 4 -13.02 -13.11 -8.15
C GLY A 4 -13.30 -13.15 -6.65
N PHE A 5 -12.27 -13.16 -5.80
CA PHE A 5 -12.45 -12.99 -4.35
C PHE A 5 -12.39 -11.52 -3.95
N LEU A 6 -12.86 -11.22 -2.74
CA LEU A 6 -12.69 -9.90 -2.11
C LEU A 6 -11.22 -9.67 -1.75
N GLU A 7 -10.82 -8.40 -1.69
CA GLU A 7 -9.48 -7.95 -1.32
C GLU A 7 -9.00 -8.57 0.02
N ALA A 8 -9.88 -8.60 1.03
CA ALA A 8 -9.60 -9.18 2.35
C ALA A 8 -9.17 -10.65 2.29
N VAL A 9 -9.75 -11.45 1.37
CA VAL A 9 -9.36 -12.86 1.19
C VAL A 9 -7.93 -12.97 0.67
N TYR A 10 -7.55 -12.11 -0.28
CA TYR A 10 -6.19 -12.07 -0.78
C TYR A 10 -5.20 -11.55 0.26
N GLN A 11 -5.62 -10.62 1.11
CA GLN A 11 -4.82 -10.15 2.25
C GLN A 11 -4.49 -11.30 3.20
N GLU A 12 -5.49 -12.06 3.66
CA GLU A 12 -5.25 -13.23 4.53
C GLU A 12 -4.32 -14.25 3.88
N CYS A 13 -4.54 -14.56 2.61
CA CYS A 13 -3.70 -15.50 1.88
C CYS A 13 -2.25 -15.02 1.74
N LEU A 14 -2.05 -13.72 1.45
CA LEU A 14 -0.72 -13.15 1.31
C LEU A 14 0.01 -13.07 2.65
N ALA A 15 -0.69 -12.81 3.76
CA ALA A 15 -0.13 -12.86 5.10
C ALA A 15 0.42 -14.27 5.44
N ILE A 16 -0.34 -15.33 5.12
CA ILE A 16 0.11 -16.72 5.29
C ILE A 16 1.38 -16.98 4.47
N GLU A 17 1.41 -16.53 3.20
CA GLU A 17 2.58 -16.70 2.33
C GLU A 17 3.80 -15.90 2.80
N PHE A 18 3.61 -14.70 3.33
CA PHE A 18 4.67 -13.91 3.93
C PHE A 18 5.27 -14.63 5.14
N SER A 19 4.43 -15.14 6.06
CA SER A 19 4.90 -15.91 7.22
C SER A 19 5.66 -17.17 6.81
N ARG A 20 5.17 -17.93 5.82
CA ARG A 20 5.85 -19.13 5.30
C ARG A 20 7.23 -18.84 4.73
N ARG A 21 7.44 -17.64 4.20
CA ARG A 21 8.69 -17.19 3.58
C ARG A 21 9.56 -16.36 4.52
N SER A 22 9.17 -16.25 5.79
CA SER A 22 9.85 -15.40 6.78
C SER A 22 10.01 -13.94 6.32
N ILE A 23 9.03 -13.43 5.58
CA ILE A 23 8.96 -12.00 5.24
C ILE A 23 8.43 -11.29 6.48
N SER A 24 9.15 -10.25 6.93
CA SER A 24 8.70 -9.41 8.05
C SER A 24 7.63 -8.44 7.56
N PHE A 25 6.45 -8.46 8.17
CA PHE A 25 5.34 -7.59 7.81
C PHE A 25 4.47 -7.22 9.01
N GLU A 26 3.81 -6.07 8.91
CA GLU A 26 2.70 -5.64 9.75
C GLU A 26 1.45 -5.55 8.88
N ALA A 27 0.44 -6.38 9.14
CA ALA A 27 -0.84 -6.32 8.43
C ALA A 27 -1.76 -5.26 9.04
N GLY A 28 -2.51 -4.54 8.21
CA GLY A 28 -3.47 -3.53 8.68
C GLY A 28 -2.79 -2.40 9.46
N LYS A 29 -1.58 -1.98 9.03
CA LYS A 29 -0.81 -0.99 9.78
C LYS A 29 -1.45 0.39 9.65
N THR A 30 -1.82 0.96 10.78
CA THR A 30 -2.33 2.33 10.85
C THR A 30 -1.19 3.33 10.58
N LEU A 31 -1.31 4.08 9.50
CA LEU A 31 -0.42 5.15 9.09
C LEU A 31 -1.00 6.50 9.52
N LYS A 32 -0.25 7.20 10.37
CA LYS A 32 -0.59 8.55 10.82
C LYS A 32 -0.39 9.53 9.68
N LEU A 33 -1.34 10.45 9.53
CA LEU A 33 -1.31 11.48 8.49
C LEU A 33 -1.06 12.84 9.14
N SER A 34 -0.25 13.68 8.49
CA SER A 34 -0.04 15.06 8.89
C SER A 34 -0.38 16.00 7.73
N TYR A 35 -0.92 17.17 8.08
CA TYR A 35 -1.16 18.27 7.17
C TYR A 35 -0.50 19.51 7.76
N GLU A 36 0.44 20.12 7.02
CA GLU A 36 1.23 21.27 7.51
C GLU A 36 1.83 21.08 8.92
N GLY A 37 2.33 19.86 9.19
CA GLY A 37 2.91 19.49 10.49
C GLY A 37 1.88 19.19 11.60
N GLN A 38 0.59 19.36 11.35
CA GLN A 38 -0.47 19.00 12.30
C GLN A 38 -0.94 17.57 12.06
N LEU A 39 -0.98 16.76 13.11
CA LEU A 39 -1.48 15.40 13.04
C LEU A 39 -3.00 15.40 12.81
N LEU A 40 -3.44 14.71 11.76
CA LEU A 40 -4.85 14.52 11.48
C LEU A 40 -5.46 13.50 12.45
N ARG A 41 -6.75 13.68 12.76
CA ARG A 41 -7.53 12.65 13.49
C ARG A 41 -7.75 11.40 12.66
N GLN A 42 -7.83 11.58 11.34
CA GLN A 42 -7.96 10.49 10.40
C GLN A 42 -6.60 9.83 10.18
N SER A 43 -6.65 8.52 9.98
CA SER A 43 -5.49 7.71 9.66
C SER A 43 -5.78 6.89 8.42
N TYR A 44 -4.71 6.49 7.75
CA TYR A 44 -4.82 5.43 6.76
C TYR A 44 -4.50 4.06 7.39
N VAL A 45 -4.99 2.98 6.79
CA VAL A 45 -4.66 1.62 7.18
C VAL A 45 -4.12 0.89 5.95
N ALA A 46 -2.81 0.69 5.90
CA ALA A 46 -2.19 -0.05 4.81
C ALA A 46 -2.44 -1.55 4.96
N ASP A 47 -2.62 -2.25 3.84
CA ASP A 47 -2.82 -3.70 3.86
C ASP A 47 -1.62 -4.38 4.51
N PHE A 48 -0.40 -3.98 4.09
CA PHE A 48 0.83 -4.35 4.78
C PHE A 48 1.88 -3.24 4.75
N VAL A 49 2.72 -3.24 5.80
CA VAL A 49 4.05 -2.66 5.75
C VAL A 49 5.08 -3.74 5.97
N CYS A 50 5.90 -3.99 4.94
CA CYS A 50 6.96 -5.01 4.97
C CYS A 50 8.31 -4.38 5.32
N TYR A 51 9.11 -5.11 6.09
CA TYR A 51 10.46 -4.72 6.53
C TYR A 51 10.53 -3.31 7.15
N GLY A 52 9.43 -2.82 7.72
CA GLY A 52 9.33 -1.50 8.34
C GLY A 52 9.33 -0.28 7.39
N GLY A 53 9.39 -0.47 6.07
CA GLY A 53 9.53 0.65 5.12
C GLY A 53 9.00 0.43 3.70
N ILE A 54 8.34 -0.71 3.43
CA ILE A 54 7.72 -0.99 2.14
C ILE A 54 6.21 -1.09 2.32
N VAL A 55 5.47 -0.12 1.77
CA VAL A 55 4.00 -0.17 1.74
C VAL A 55 3.56 -1.17 0.67
N VAL A 56 2.62 -2.05 0.99
CA VAL A 56 1.97 -2.96 0.04
C VAL A 56 0.48 -2.72 0.12
N GLU A 57 -0.11 -2.35 -1.01
CA GLU A 57 -1.55 -2.18 -1.19
C GLU A 57 -2.06 -3.23 -2.15
N LEU A 58 -3.18 -3.86 -1.79
CA LEU A 58 -3.86 -4.86 -2.58
C LEU A 58 -5.07 -4.24 -3.26
N LYS A 59 -5.41 -4.77 -4.43
CA LYS A 59 -6.67 -4.50 -5.13
C LYS A 59 -7.23 -5.79 -5.70
N ALA A 60 -8.56 -5.86 -5.80
CA ALA A 60 -9.27 -6.96 -6.45
C ALA A 60 -10.18 -6.41 -7.55
N VAL A 61 -9.62 -5.66 -8.50
CA VAL A 61 -10.37 -4.94 -9.54
C VAL A 61 -9.97 -5.39 -10.95
N ARG A 62 -10.87 -5.24 -11.92
CA ARG A 62 -10.57 -5.59 -13.33
C ARG A 62 -9.40 -4.79 -13.89
N THR A 63 -9.34 -3.50 -13.59
CA THR A 63 -8.31 -2.58 -14.09
C THR A 63 -7.94 -1.61 -12.97
N LEU A 64 -6.64 -1.38 -12.79
CA LEU A 64 -6.16 -0.35 -11.88
C LEU A 64 -6.46 1.04 -12.44
N ALA A 65 -7.24 1.82 -11.69
CA ALA A 65 -7.50 3.23 -11.98
C ALA A 65 -6.39 4.16 -11.42
N PRO A 66 -6.27 5.41 -11.90
CA PRO A 66 -5.26 6.37 -11.42
C PRO A 66 -5.31 6.61 -9.91
N GLU A 67 -6.50 6.61 -9.30
CA GLU A 67 -6.69 6.81 -7.87
C GLU A 67 -6.00 5.74 -7.01
N HIS A 68 -5.93 4.48 -7.47
CA HIS A 68 -5.21 3.43 -6.75
C HIS A 68 -3.69 3.71 -6.69
N ARG A 69 -3.13 4.32 -7.74
CA ARG A 69 -1.71 4.69 -7.79
C ARG A 69 -1.45 5.93 -6.93
N ALA A 70 -2.34 6.93 -7.04
CA ALA A 70 -2.31 8.12 -6.21
C ALA A 70 -2.38 7.77 -4.71
N GLN A 71 -3.20 6.79 -4.35
CA GLN A 71 -3.32 6.24 -3.01
C GLN A 71 -1.96 5.81 -2.44
N VAL A 72 -1.24 4.95 -3.16
CA VAL A 72 0.10 4.47 -2.75
C VAL A 72 1.08 5.64 -2.64
N ILE A 73 1.13 6.53 -3.63
CA ILE A 73 2.05 7.69 -3.64
C ILE A 73 1.80 8.59 -2.42
N ASN A 74 0.52 8.82 -2.07
CA ASN A 74 0.16 9.64 -0.93
C ASN A 74 0.63 9.01 0.40
N TYR A 75 0.58 7.68 0.54
CA TYR A 75 1.10 7.02 1.74
C TYR A 75 2.60 7.12 1.85
N LEU A 76 3.30 6.84 0.76
CA LEU A 76 4.75 6.98 0.73
C LEU A 76 5.19 8.38 1.17
N ARG A 77 4.51 9.43 0.67
CA ARG A 77 4.77 10.81 1.11
C ARG A 77 4.39 11.05 2.57
N ALA A 78 3.20 10.63 2.99
CA ALA A 78 2.69 10.88 4.34
C ALA A 78 3.52 10.19 5.44
N THR A 79 4.15 9.05 5.12
CA THR A 79 4.94 8.27 6.08
C THR A 79 6.44 8.35 5.83
N GLU A 80 6.88 9.23 4.92
CA GLU A 80 8.28 9.38 4.52
C GLU A 80 8.92 8.06 4.04
N MET A 81 8.10 7.11 3.58
CA MET A 81 8.56 5.84 3.01
C MET A 81 8.83 6.04 1.52
N SER A 82 9.85 5.37 1.00
CA SER A 82 10.25 5.52 -0.41
C SER A 82 9.76 4.41 -1.32
N LEU A 83 9.33 3.27 -0.78
CA LEU A 83 9.02 2.06 -1.55
C LEU A 83 7.58 1.60 -1.36
N GLY A 84 6.89 1.41 -2.49
CA GLY A 84 5.53 0.89 -2.54
C GLY A 84 5.35 -0.28 -3.49
N ARG A 85 4.33 -1.10 -3.25
CA ARG A 85 3.78 -2.08 -4.18
C ARG A 85 2.27 -1.94 -4.26
N LEU A 86 1.74 -1.95 -5.48
CA LEU A 86 0.31 -2.09 -5.74
C LEU A 86 0.11 -3.43 -6.44
N ILE A 87 -0.65 -4.33 -5.82
CA ILE A 87 -0.88 -5.69 -6.31
C ILE A 87 -2.36 -5.84 -6.62
N ASN A 88 -2.70 -6.02 -7.89
CA ASN A 88 -4.07 -6.23 -8.32
C ASN A 88 -4.33 -7.71 -8.66
N PHE A 89 -5.10 -8.38 -7.81
CA PHE A 89 -5.54 -9.77 -7.96
C PHE A 89 -6.80 -9.92 -8.84
N GLY A 90 -7.48 -8.82 -9.16
CA GLY A 90 -8.65 -8.84 -10.04
C GLY A 90 -8.31 -8.82 -11.54
N ALA A 91 -7.05 -8.52 -11.88
CA ALA A 91 -6.57 -8.55 -13.26
C ALA A 91 -6.58 -9.98 -13.81
N THR A 92 -6.95 -10.12 -15.09
CA THR A 92 -7.00 -11.40 -15.80
C THR A 92 -6.20 -11.27 -17.10
N PRO A 93 -5.35 -12.24 -17.48
CA PRO A 93 -5.22 -13.60 -16.93
C PRO A 93 -4.22 -13.75 -15.77
N LYS A 94 -3.47 -12.70 -15.40
CA LYS A 94 -2.43 -12.76 -14.38
C LYS A 94 -2.58 -11.61 -13.40
N VAL A 95 -2.03 -11.81 -12.20
CA VAL A 95 -1.87 -10.74 -11.21
C VAL A 95 -1.05 -9.59 -11.81
N GLU A 96 -1.52 -8.37 -11.60
CA GLU A 96 -0.81 -7.16 -12.00
C GLU A 96 -0.08 -6.59 -10.78
N ILE A 97 1.19 -6.22 -10.95
CA ILE A 97 2.04 -5.71 -9.86
C ILE A 97 2.77 -4.47 -10.35
N GLU A 98 2.57 -3.34 -9.66
CA GLU A 98 3.31 -2.12 -9.90
C GLU A 98 4.25 -1.81 -8.73
N ARG A 99 5.43 -1.27 -9.06
CA ARG A 99 6.43 -0.82 -8.09
C ARG A 99 6.54 0.70 -8.10
N PHE A 100 6.50 1.27 -6.91
CA PHE A 100 6.75 2.70 -6.68
C PHE A 100 8.08 2.86 -5.96
N ALA A 101 8.88 3.81 -6.43
CA ALA A 101 10.12 4.23 -5.81
C ALA A 101 10.18 5.76 -5.86
N LEU A 102 9.92 6.41 -4.72
CA LEU A 102 10.03 7.86 -4.60
C LEU A 102 11.46 8.22 -4.17
N SER A 103 12.04 9.20 -4.84
CA SER A 103 13.26 9.84 -4.35
C SER A 103 12.94 10.60 -3.06
N PRO A 104 13.82 10.58 -2.04
CA PRO A 104 13.66 11.43 -0.87
C PRO A 104 13.61 12.90 -1.33
N SER A 105 12.46 13.55 -1.19
CA SER A 105 12.37 15.00 -1.36
C SER A 105 12.68 15.67 -0.03
N ALA A 106 13.46 16.75 -0.05
CA ALA A 106 13.59 17.62 1.11
C ALA A 106 12.19 18.14 1.49
N SER A 107 11.68 17.69 2.64
CA SER A 107 10.49 18.18 3.34
C SER A 107 9.33 18.66 2.47
N SER A 108 8.31 17.82 2.30
CA SER A 108 6.94 18.33 2.14
C SER A 108 6.01 17.56 3.07
N ALA A 109 5.80 18.12 4.26
CA ALA A 109 4.52 17.96 4.93
C ALA A 109 3.44 18.24 3.89
N LEU A 110 2.49 17.32 3.71
CA LEU A 110 1.53 17.36 2.61
C LEU A 110 0.95 18.76 2.42
N SER A 111 1.30 19.41 1.31
CA SER A 111 0.46 20.42 0.70
C SER A 111 -0.49 19.66 -0.21
N ALA A 112 -1.57 19.17 0.40
CA ALA A 112 -2.68 18.54 -0.28
C ALA A 112 -3.90 19.46 -0.18
N VAL A 113 -3.76 20.67 -0.74
CA VAL A 113 -4.80 21.46 -1.43
C VAL A 113 -4.09 22.33 -2.47
#